data_AF-A0A073IQH6-F1
#
_entry.id   AF-A0A073IQH6-F1
#
_cell.length_a   1.000
_cell.length_b   1.000
_cell.length_c   1.000
_cell.angle_alpha   90.00
_cell.angle_beta   90.00
_cell.angle_gamma   90.00
#
_symmetry.space_group_name_H-M   'P 1'
#
loop_
_entity.id
_entity.type
_entity.pdbx_description
1 polymer ?
#
loop_
_entity_poly.entity_id
_entity_poly.type
_entity_poly.pdbx_seq_one_letter_code
_entity_poly.pdbx_strand_id
1 'polypeptide(L)'
;MKTITLTHYTVKDINPTPWTKTWDNMMKFGERMAPKLAPLGFKLRFRKMIMDDVTQDNLMAANMVTIECAEAELPETPIENMLMLELDYTECPECRTPEGQEFPCRTFTDFNGEACQALPEEFFMEAVLRTAFKSQQGRECHCGESCDSCASGCGDEEIGRRADARGHKHF
;
A
#
# COMPACT_ATOMS: atom_id res chain seq x y z
N MET A 1 13.68 -1.35 16.01
CA MET A 1 13.34 -1.97 14.72
C MET A 1 11.83 -1.89 14.59
N LYS A 2 11.31 -1.36 13.48
CA LYS A 2 9.88 -1.23 13.23
C LYS A 2 9.38 -2.45 12.45
N THR A 3 8.17 -2.91 12.71
CA THR A 3 7.61 -4.08 12.04
C THR A 3 6.45 -3.66 11.17
N ILE A 4 6.59 -3.83 9.86
CA ILE A 4 5.48 -3.65 8.93
C ILE A 4 4.82 -5.02 8.74
N THR A 5 3.57 -5.16 9.17
CA THR A 5 2.79 -6.39 8.95
C THR A 5 1.86 -6.20 7.78
N LEU A 6 1.88 -7.15 6.85
CA LEU A 6 0.89 -7.30 5.80
C LEU A 6 0.00 -8.50 6.15
N THR A 7 -1.31 -8.27 6.24
CA THR A 7 -2.29 -9.32 6.56
C THR A 7 -3.21 -9.58 5.37
N HIS A 8 -3.19 -10.81 4.86
CA HIS A 8 -4.09 -11.27 3.79
C HIS A 8 -5.31 -11.97 4.39
N TYR A 9 -6.49 -11.44 4.11
CA TYR A 9 -7.77 -11.95 4.59
C TYR A 9 -8.35 -12.96 3.60
N THR A 10 -8.69 -14.14 4.10
CA THR A 10 -9.29 -15.23 3.34
C THR A 10 -10.46 -15.82 4.13
N VAL A 11 -11.35 -16.55 3.46
CA VAL A 11 -12.45 -17.27 4.11
C VAL A 11 -12.12 -18.75 4.15
N LYS A 12 -12.48 -19.40 5.25
CA LYS A 12 -12.27 -20.83 5.46
C LYS A 12 -12.89 -21.66 4.31
N ASP A 13 -12.18 -22.70 3.91
CA ASP A 13 -12.58 -23.66 2.88
C ASP A 13 -12.83 -23.06 1.47
N ILE A 14 -12.43 -21.81 1.22
CA ILE A 14 -12.50 -21.13 -0.06
C ILE A 14 -11.09 -20.69 -0.48
N ASN A 15 -10.62 -21.15 -1.65
CA ASN A 15 -9.26 -20.83 -2.12
C ASN A 15 -9.19 -20.70 -3.65
N PRO A 16 -9.85 -19.69 -4.25
CA PRO A 16 -9.79 -19.43 -5.68
C PRO A 16 -8.39 -18.96 -6.08
N THR A 17 -8.05 -19.12 -7.36
CA THR A 17 -6.75 -18.76 -7.92
C THR A 17 -6.32 -17.31 -7.63
N PRO A 18 -7.19 -16.28 -7.70
CA PRO A 18 -6.80 -14.91 -7.40
C PRO A 18 -6.25 -14.74 -5.96
N TRP A 19 -6.82 -15.44 -4.98
CA TRP A 19 -6.38 -15.34 -3.58
C TRP A 19 -5.02 -15.99 -3.37
N THR A 20 -4.83 -17.16 -4.01
CA THR A 20 -3.53 -17.85 -3.99
C THR A 20 -2.46 -16.98 -4.64
N LYS A 21 -2.76 -16.38 -5.80
CA LYS A 21 -1.84 -15.44 -6.48
C LYS A 21 -1.51 -14.21 -5.65
N THR A 22 -2.49 -13.62 -4.95
CA THR A 22 -2.24 -12.50 -4.03
C THR A 22 -1.25 -12.89 -2.92
N TRP A 23 -1.45 -14.06 -2.30
CA TRP A 23 -0.53 -14.56 -1.29
C TRP A 23 0.88 -14.80 -1.86
N ASP A 24 0.98 -15.44 -3.03
CA ASP A 24 2.26 -15.73 -3.69
C ASP A 24 3.01 -14.45 -4.06
N ASN A 25 2.32 -13.46 -4.62
CA ASN A 25 2.89 -12.15 -4.94
C ASN A 25 3.41 -11.46 -3.66
N MET A 26 2.65 -11.52 -2.57
CA MET A 26 3.05 -10.95 -1.29
C MET A 26 4.31 -11.62 -0.73
N MET A 27 4.43 -12.94 -0.84
CA MET A 27 5.62 -13.69 -0.43
C MET A 27 6.84 -13.37 -1.30
N LYS A 28 6.69 -13.35 -2.64
CA LYS A 28 7.76 -12.96 -3.58
C LYS A 28 8.27 -11.54 -3.32
N PHE A 29 7.35 -10.61 -3.08
CA PHE A 29 7.68 -9.25 -2.65
C PHE A 29 8.53 -9.28 -1.37
N GLY A 30 8.12 -10.05 -0.37
CA GLY A 30 8.83 -10.20 0.90
C GLY A 30 10.25 -10.73 0.74
N GLU A 31 10.44 -11.79 -0.03
CA GLU A 31 11.76 -12.37 -0.31
C GLU A 31 12.71 -11.33 -0.93
N ARG A 32 12.20 -10.51 -1.86
CA ARG A 32 12.98 -9.48 -2.56
C ARG A 32 13.27 -8.25 -1.70
N MET A 33 12.31 -7.84 -0.86
CA MET A 33 12.34 -6.53 -0.20
C MET A 33 12.73 -6.57 1.27
N ALA A 34 12.46 -7.65 1.99
CA ALA A 34 12.90 -7.81 3.39
C ALA A 34 14.41 -7.56 3.58
N PRO A 35 15.34 -8.13 2.77
CA PRO A 35 16.78 -7.86 2.96
C PRO A 35 17.17 -6.41 2.66
N LYS A 36 16.42 -5.69 1.83
CA LYS A 36 16.67 -4.28 1.51
C LYS A 36 16.17 -3.34 2.61
N LEU A 37 15.10 -3.74 3.31
CA LEU A 37 14.48 -2.96 4.38
C LEU A 37 15.13 -3.18 5.74
N ALA A 38 15.74 -4.35 5.97
CA ALA A 38 16.41 -4.67 7.23
C ALA A 38 17.51 -3.66 7.64
N PRO A 39 18.43 -3.22 6.74
CA PRO A 39 19.42 -2.19 7.06
C PRO A 39 18.80 -0.83 7.42
N LEU A 40 17.59 -0.54 6.93
CA LEU A 40 16.83 0.68 7.23
C LEU A 40 16.07 0.59 8.57
N GLY A 41 16.23 -0.52 9.30
CA GLY A 41 15.61 -0.74 10.60
C GLY A 41 14.17 -1.25 10.54
N PHE A 42 13.74 -1.80 9.40
CA PHE A 42 12.40 -2.36 9.20
C PHE A 42 12.44 -3.88 9.07
N LYS A 43 11.44 -4.54 9.64
CA LYS A 43 11.16 -5.96 9.46
C LYS A 43 9.81 -6.12 8.76
N LEU A 44 9.74 -6.97 7.75
CA LEU A 44 8.47 -7.39 7.16
C LEU A 44 7.91 -8.60 7.90
N ARG A 45 6.60 -8.61 8.13
CA ARG A 45 5.84 -9.75 8.64
C ARG A 45 4.65 -9.98 7.72
N PHE A 46 4.41 -11.23 7.37
CA PHE A 46 3.27 -11.63 6.54
C PHE A 46 2.35 -12.52 7.37
N ARG A 47 1.06 -12.23 7.35
CA ARG A 47 0.05 -12.98 8.09
C ARG A 47 -1.07 -13.36 7.14
N LYS A 48 -1.53 -14.60 7.24
CA LYS A 48 -2.80 -15.03 6.65
C LYS A 48 -3.85 -15.04 7.75
N MET A 49 -4.94 -14.30 7.56
CA MET A 49 -6.09 -14.30 8.45
C MET A 49 -7.20 -15.09 7.77
N ILE A 50 -7.69 -16.13 8.43
CA ILE A 50 -8.79 -16.96 7.94
C ILE A 50 -10.03 -16.57 8.73
N MET A 51 -11.05 -16.10 8.02
CA MET A 51 -12.37 -15.80 8.56
C MET A 51 -13.17 -17.11 8.56
N ASP A 52 -13.58 -17.55 9.76
CA ASP A 52 -14.20 -18.87 9.95
C ASP A 52 -15.63 -18.95 9.40
N ASP A 53 -16.38 -17.85 9.49
CA ASP A 53 -17.78 -17.81 9.07
C ASP A 53 -17.92 -17.41 7.59
N VAL A 54 -18.70 -18.17 6.83
CA VAL A 54 -19.04 -17.86 5.44
C VAL A 54 -20.25 -16.91 5.40
N THR A 55 -20.03 -15.66 5.80
CA THR A 55 -21.03 -14.59 5.71
C THR A 55 -20.80 -13.75 4.46
N GLN A 56 -21.84 -13.05 3.99
CA GLN A 56 -21.70 -12.11 2.87
C GLN A 56 -20.60 -11.08 3.14
N ASP A 57 -20.54 -10.49 4.33
CA ASP A 57 -19.53 -9.50 4.69
C ASP A 57 -18.10 -10.08 4.61
N ASN A 58 -17.89 -11.29 5.10
CA ASN A 58 -16.57 -11.95 5.03
C ASN A 58 -16.19 -12.30 3.58
N LEU A 59 -17.17 -12.70 2.75
CA LEU A 59 -16.94 -12.95 1.32
C LEU A 59 -16.54 -11.67 0.57
N MET A 60 -17.16 -10.53 0.89
CA MET A 60 -16.82 -9.23 0.29
C MET A 60 -15.48 -8.66 0.81
N ALA A 61 -15.09 -9.01 2.03
CA ALA A 61 -13.78 -8.70 2.60
C ALA A 61 -12.67 -9.67 2.18
N ALA A 62 -13.02 -10.81 1.58
CA ALA A 62 -12.05 -11.82 1.19
C ALA A 62 -11.12 -11.32 0.09
N ASN A 63 -9.86 -11.75 0.12
CA ASN A 63 -8.75 -11.23 -0.67
C ASN A 63 -8.29 -9.81 -0.35
N MET A 64 -8.83 -9.17 0.69
CA MET A 64 -8.29 -7.91 1.18
C MET A 64 -6.88 -8.14 1.76
N VAL A 65 -5.98 -7.18 1.50
CA VAL A 65 -4.69 -7.11 2.18
C VAL A 65 -4.64 -5.80 2.94
N THR A 66 -4.34 -5.87 4.23
CA THR A 66 -4.11 -4.71 5.08
C THR A 66 -2.62 -4.55 5.39
N ILE A 67 -2.24 -3.35 5.77
CA ILE A 67 -0.92 -2.98 6.24
C ILE A 67 -1.02 -2.29 7.60
N GLU A 68 -0.15 -2.66 8.53
CA GLU A 68 -0.01 -2.01 9.83
C GLU A 68 1.48 -1.77 10.17
N CYS A 69 1.75 -0.76 10.98
CA CYS A 69 3.06 -0.52 11.58
C CYS A 69 2.84 0.22 12.90
N ALA A 70 2.63 -0.54 13.98
CA ALA A 70 2.29 0.00 15.28
C ALA A 70 3.37 0.97 15.81
N GLU A 71 4.65 0.66 15.57
CA GLU A 71 5.78 1.50 15.96
C GLU A 71 5.88 2.82 15.18
N ALA A 72 5.05 2.99 14.15
CA ALA A 72 4.92 4.20 13.34
C ALA A 72 3.53 4.85 13.46
N GLU A 73 2.73 4.45 14.46
CA GLU A 73 1.35 4.92 14.67
C GLU A 73 0.46 4.73 13.41
N LEU A 74 0.78 3.73 12.58
CA LEU A 74 -0.04 3.35 11.45
C LEU A 74 -0.97 2.21 11.89
N PRO A 75 -2.28 2.49 12.08
CA PRO A 75 -3.25 1.43 12.36
C PRO A 75 -3.39 0.51 11.15
N GLU A 76 -3.94 -0.68 11.39
CA GLU A 76 -4.27 -1.61 10.32
C GLU A 76 -5.19 -0.94 9.29
N THR A 77 -4.68 -0.81 8.07
CA THR A 77 -5.31 -0.06 6.99
C THR A 77 -5.34 -0.92 5.74
N PRO A 78 -6.49 -1.08 5.04
CA PRO A 78 -6.52 -1.74 3.75
C PRO A 78 -5.60 -1.06 2.74
N ILE A 79 -4.85 -1.84 1.95
CA ILE A 79 -3.88 -1.29 0.98
C ILE A 79 -4.57 -0.38 -0.03
N GLU A 80 -5.79 -0.71 -0.45
CA GLU A 80 -6.56 0.13 -1.38
C GLU A 80 -6.83 1.53 -0.82
N ASN A 81 -7.04 1.65 0.49
CA ASN A 81 -7.24 2.96 1.12
C ASN A 81 -5.92 3.74 1.19
N MET A 82 -4.81 3.05 1.48
CA MET A 82 -3.48 3.68 1.53
C MET A 82 -3.02 4.18 0.16
N LEU A 83 -3.33 3.42 -0.89
CA LEU A 83 -2.92 3.68 -2.26
C LEU A 83 -3.98 4.44 -3.07
N MET A 84 -5.14 4.72 -2.47
CA MET A 84 -6.29 5.36 -3.13
C MET A 84 -6.74 4.62 -4.39
N LEU A 85 -6.75 3.29 -4.33
CA LEU A 85 -7.18 2.44 -5.44
C LEU A 85 -8.70 2.41 -5.53
N GLU A 86 -9.21 2.37 -6.76
CA GLU A 86 -10.62 2.10 -7.01
C GLU A 86 -10.88 0.60 -6.80
N LEU A 87 -11.77 0.30 -5.87
CA LEU A 87 -12.22 -1.06 -5.57
C LEU A 87 -13.55 -1.31 -6.29
N ASP A 88 -13.57 -2.37 -7.09
CA ASP A 88 -14.76 -2.92 -7.73
C ASP A 88 -14.95 -4.40 -7.34
N TYR A 89 -16.09 -4.97 -7.72
CA TYR A 89 -16.47 -6.36 -7.47
C TYR A 89 -16.93 -6.99 -8.78
N THR A 90 -16.06 -7.79 -9.39
CA THR A 90 -16.33 -8.43 -10.68
C THR A 90 -16.54 -9.93 -10.52
N GLU A 91 -17.24 -10.53 -11.48
CA GLU A 91 -17.51 -11.97 -11.49
C GLU A 91 -16.19 -12.76 -11.49
N CYS A 92 -16.16 -13.83 -10.69
CA CYS A 92 -15.02 -14.75 -10.63
C CYS A 92 -15.54 -16.19 -10.59
N PRO A 93 -15.31 -17.01 -11.63
CA PRO A 93 -15.86 -18.37 -11.70
C PRO A 93 -15.41 -19.30 -10.56
N GLU A 94 -14.27 -18.99 -9.94
CA GLU A 94 -13.68 -19.77 -8.85
C GLU A 94 -14.14 -19.29 -7.46
N CYS A 95 -14.67 -18.07 -7.35
CA CYS A 95 -15.23 -17.54 -6.10
C CYS A 95 -16.59 -18.16 -5.82
N ARG A 96 -16.57 -19.33 -5.18
CA ARG A 96 -17.75 -20.08 -4.79
C ARG A 96 -17.67 -20.49 -3.32
N THR A 97 -18.79 -20.44 -2.61
CA THR A 97 -18.89 -21.00 -1.26
C THR A 97 -18.82 -22.52 -1.30
N PRO A 98 -18.59 -23.21 -0.16
CA PRO A 98 -18.64 -24.68 -0.10
C PRO A 98 -19.97 -25.28 -0.57
N GLU A 99 -21.07 -24.53 -0.46
CA GLU A 99 -22.41 -24.90 -0.93
C GLU A 99 -22.60 -24.62 -2.43
N GLY A 100 -21.61 -24.03 -3.09
CA GLY A 100 -21.60 -23.76 -4.53
C GLY A 100 -22.18 -22.39 -4.93
N GLN A 101 -22.49 -21.52 -3.98
CA GLN A 101 -22.99 -20.17 -4.29
C GLN A 101 -21.84 -19.29 -4.81
N GLU A 102 -22.04 -18.68 -5.98
CA GLU A 102 -21.08 -17.72 -6.55
C GLU A 102 -21.14 -16.37 -5.83
N PHE A 103 -19.98 -15.70 -5.73
CA PHE A 103 -19.86 -14.36 -5.20
C PHE A 103 -18.78 -13.58 -5.97
N PRO A 104 -18.88 -12.24 -6.08
CA PRO A 104 -17.92 -11.47 -6.85
C PRO A 104 -16.57 -11.34 -6.12
N CYS A 105 -15.48 -11.24 -6.87
CA CYS A 105 -14.14 -11.03 -6.31
C CYS A 105 -13.79 -9.54 -6.27
N ARG A 106 -13.10 -9.13 -5.21
CA ARG A 106 -12.45 -7.82 -5.14
C ARG A 106 -11.53 -7.63 -6.34
N THR A 107 -11.70 -6.52 -7.03
CA THR A 107 -11.00 -6.19 -8.27
C THR A 107 -10.49 -4.77 -8.19
N PHE A 108 -9.26 -4.54 -8.64
CA PHE A 108 -8.62 -3.24 -8.64
C PHE A 108 -8.11 -2.90 -10.04
N THR A 109 -7.99 -1.62 -10.32
CA THR A 109 -7.25 -1.15 -11.49
C THR A 109 -5.77 -1.02 -11.10
N ASP A 110 -4.89 -1.72 -11.82
CA ASP A 110 -3.45 -1.64 -11.61
C ASP A 110 -2.86 -0.29 -12.10
N PHE A 111 -1.56 -0.10 -11.92
CA PHE A 111 -0.89 1.14 -12.35
C PHE A 111 -0.81 1.31 -13.88
N ASN A 112 -1.13 0.26 -14.66
CA ASN A 112 -1.21 0.30 -16.12
C ASN A 112 -2.64 0.50 -16.63
N GLY A 113 -3.63 0.57 -15.74
CA GLY A 113 -5.04 0.67 -16.10
C GLY A 113 -5.74 -0.67 -16.34
N GLU A 114 -5.11 -1.79 -16.00
CA GLU A 114 -5.65 -3.14 -16.17
C GLU A 114 -6.39 -3.62 -14.91
N ALA A 115 -7.52 -4.30 -15.10
CA ALA A 115 -8.26 -4.89 -13.99
C ALA A 115 -7.54 -6.13 -13.46
N CYS A 116 -7.33 -6.18 -12.14
CA CYS A 116 -6.67 -7.28 -11.45
C CYS A 116 -7.50 -7.74 -10.24
N GLN A 117 -7.82 -9.04 -10.21
CA GLN A 117 -8.45 -9.70 -9.05
C GLN A 117 -7.41 -10.24 -8.06
N ALA A 118 -6.15 -10.34 -8.48
CA ALA A 118 -5.02 -10.69 -7.62
C ALA A 118 -4.13 -9.45 -7.46
N LEU A 119 -3.89 -9.02 -6.22
CA LEU A 119 -3.01 -7.88 -5.97
C LEU A 119 -1.59 -8.15 -6.51
N PRO A 120 -1.07 -7.26 -7.36
CA PRO A 120 0.27 -7.38 -7.94
C PRO A 120 1.35 -6.94 -6.93
N GLU A 121 2.61 -7.31 -7.17
CA GLU A 121 3.72 -7.05 -6.23
C GLU A 121 3.98 -5.55 -6.01
N GLU A 122 3.69 -4.75 -7.03
CA GLU A 122 3.87 -3.31 -7.09
C GLU A 122 3.04 -2.60 -6.00
N PHE A 123 1.85 -3.13 -5.69
CA PHE A 123 1.00 -2.57 -4.63
C PHE A 123 1.64 -2.76 -3.26
N PHE A 124 2.19 -3.95 -2.99
CA PHE A 124 2.90 -4.20 -1.72
C PHE A 124 4.15 -3.35 -1.60
N MET A 125 4.89 -3.18 -2.71
CA MET A 125 6.06 -2.32 -2.75
C MET A 125 5.72 -0.87 -2.41
N GLU A 126 4.73 -0.30 -3.07
CA GLU A 126 4.32 1.09 -2.85
C GLU A 126 3.79 1.30 -1.43
N ALA A 127 2.93 0.41 -0.92
CA ALA A 127 2.36 0.51 0.43
C ALA A 127 3.44 0.42 1.51
N VAL A 128 4.40 -0.50 1.37
CA VAL A 128 5.50 -0.66 2.33
C VAL A 128 6.46 0.52 2.27
N LEU A 129 6.79 1.05 1.09
CA LEU A 129 7.64 2.23 0.98
C LEU A 129 6.98 3.46 1.61
N ARG A 130 5.69 3.71 1.34
CA ARG A 130 4.93 4.79 2.00
C ARG A 130 4.95 4.67 3.52
N THR A 131 4.73 3.46 4.02
CA THR A 131 4.79 3.17 5.46
C THR A 131 6.18 3.42 6.04
N ALA A 132 7.22 2.96 5.34
CA ALA A 132 8.60 3.15 5.75
C ALA A 132 8.95 4.65 5.82
N PHE A 133 8.68 5.41 4.75
CA PHE A 133 8.97 6.85 4.70
C PHE A 133 8.17 7.65 5.72
N LYS A 134 6.85 7.40 5.85
CA LYS A 134 6.02 8.07 6.86
C LYS A 134 6.58 7.87 8.27
N SER A 135 7.06 6.66 8.57
CA SER A 135 7.64 6.39 9.89
C SER A 135 8.98 7.10 10.16
N GLN A 136 9.71 7.53 9.13
CA GLN A 136 11.00 8.20 9.27
C GLN A 136 10.84 9.72 9.40
N GLN A 137 9.71 10.31 9.00
CA GLN A 137 9.44 11.74 9.11
C GLN A 137 9.39 12.27 10.58
N GLY A 138 9.35 11.39 11.58
CA GLY A 138 9.53 11.75 13.00
C GLY A 138 10.98 11.83 13.47
N ARG A 139 11.96 11.50 12.62
CA ARG A 139 13.37 11.85 12.84
C ARG A 139 13.62 13.11 12.04
N GLU A 140 14.05 14.17 12.70
CA GLU A 140 14.53 15.39 12.06
C GLU A 140 15.33 15.03 10.80
N CYS A 141 14.76 15.32 9.62
CA CYS A 141 15.59 15.52 8.45
C CYS A 141 16.47 16.72 8.79
N HIS A 142 17.65 16.45 9.34
CA HIS A 142 18.78 17.36 9.24
C HIS A 142 19.12 17.44 7.75
N CYS A 143 18.36 18.25 7.02
CA CYS A 143 18.80 18.85 5.79
C CYS A 143 19.95 19.80 6.16
N GLY A 144 21.12 19.21 6.44
CA GLY A 144 22.38 19.92 6.37
C GLY A 144 22.54 20.44 4.96
N GLU A 145 23.14 21.61 4.85
CA GLU A 145 23.32 22.44 3.65
C GLU A 145 24.08 21.72 2.52
N SER A 146 23.48 20.71 1.88
CA SER A 146 23.99 20.05 0.67
C SER A 146 22.97 18.99 0.20
N CYS A 147 21.89 19.40 -0.47
CA CYS A 147 21.05 18.46 -1.21
C CYS A 147 20.45 19.12 -2.46
N ASP A 148 21.21 19.09 -3.55
CA ASP A 148 20.80 19.53 -4.90
C ASP A 148 19.96 18.47 -5.65
N SER A 149 19.19 17.62 -4.96
CA SER A 149 18.44 16.54 -5.66
C SER A 149 17.09 16.16 -5.04
N CYS A 150 16.44 17.08 -4.33
CA CYS A 150 15.01 16.95 -4.01
C CYS A 150 14.21 17.89 -4.92
N ALA A 151 14.07 17.51 -6.19
CA ALA A 151 13.09 18.13 -7.06
C ALA A 151 11.69 17.78 -6.56
N SER A 152 10.89 18.83 -6.33
CA SER A 152 9.44 18.84 -6.09
C SER A 152 8.96 18.79 -4.63
N GLY A 153 8.81 19.99 -4.05
CA GLY A 153 7.51 20.37 -3.47
C GLY A 153 7.34 20.25 -1.96
N CYS A 154 8.11 21.00 -1.16
CA CYS A 154 7.61 21.52 0.11
C CYS A 154 6.84 22.80 -0.20
N GLY A 155 5.51 22.70 -0.27
CA GLY A 155 4.64 23.85 -0.46
C GLY A 155 4.61 24.73 0.79
N ASP A 156 4.91 26.01 0.61
CA ASP A 156 4.35 27.10 1.40
C ASP A 156 3.80 28.12 0.40
N GLU A 157 2.48 28.15 0.28
CA GLU A 157 1.77 29.25 -0.35
C GLU A 157 1.76 30.44 0.62
N GLU A 158 2.58 31.47 0.36
CA GLU A 158 2.32 32.81 0.88
C GLU A 158 2.15 33.81 -0.27
N ILE A 159 0.92 34.34 -0.34
CA ILE A 159 0.53 35.49 -1.15
C ILE A 159 1.17 36.75 -0.52
N GLY A 160 2.14 37.37 -1.21
CA GLY A 160 2.80 38.61 -0.78
C GLY A 160 3.06 39.58 -1.94
N ARG A 161 2.63 40.84 -1.77
CA ARG A 161 2.54 41.91 -2.80
C ARG A 161 3.89 42.45 -3.30
N ARG A 162 3.82 43.04 -4.51
CA ARG A 162 4.74 44.00 -5.16
C ARG A 162 5.61 44.82 -4.20
N ALA A 163 6.91 44.89 -4.51
CA ALA A 163 7.79 45.99 -4.12
C ALA A 163 8.59 46.48 -5.34
N ASP A 164 8.44 47.77 -5.66
CA ASP A 164 9.33 48.57 -6.51
C ASP A 164 10.75 48.60 -5.94
N ALA A 165 11.78 48.53 -6.80
CA ALA A 165 12.96 49.41 -6.71
C ALA A 165 13.94 49.22 -7.90
N ARG A 166 14.00 50.28 -8.73
CA ARG A 166 15.20 51.02 -9.14
C ARG A 166 16.43 50.25 -9.70
N GLY A 167 16.76 50.60 -10.96
CA GLY A 167 17.90 51.49 -11.19
C GLY A 167 19.12 50.95 -11.94
N HIS A 168 19.41 51.65 -13.06
CA HIS A 168 20.70 51.85 -13.75
C HIS A 168 21.30 50.72 -14.60
N LYS A 169 21.51 51.00 -15.89
CA LYS A 169 22.76 51.42 -16.60
C LYS A 169 22.47 51.23 -18.12
N HIS A 170 23.04 51.86 -19.13
CA HIS A 170 23.92 52.99 -19.40
C HIS A 170 23.87 53.20 -20.93
N PHE A 171 24.03 54.45 -21.38
CA PHE A 171 24.12 54.96 -22.77
C PHE A 171 22.81 55.17 -23.54
#